data_AF-A0A166J953-F1
#
_entry.id   AF-A0A166J953-F1
#
_cell.length_a   1.000
_cell.length_b   1.000
_cell.length_c   1.000
_cell.angle_alpha   90.00
_cell.angle_beta   90.00
_cell.angle_gamma   90.00
#
_symmetry.space_group_name_H-M   'P 1'
#
loop_
_entity.id
_entity.type
_entity.pdbx_description
1 polymer ?
#
loop_
_entity_poly.entity_id
_entity_poly.type
_entity_poly.pdbx_seq_one_letter_code
_entity_poly.pdbx_strand_id
1 'polypeptide(L)'
;MSAIPEAQAKMLNNKTMRIPDLSPAKYAAGLDVFHQLHCLNFVRKALYPEHYNDSDRHHAHATTSIPPQTPGDLSEPFDHLDHCINNVREALMCNADLTPVVVQWDPDTQWHYAHLDVVHTCKDWDAIQGWAVDHAMTQEADLSKHVE
;
A
#
# COMPACT_ATOMS: atom_id res chain seq x y z
N MET A 1 -13.27 -3.18 -0.43
CA MET A 1 -13.77 -4.57 -0.49
C MET A 1 -14.87 -4.66 -1.53
N SER A 2 -14.97 -5.79 -2.23
CA SER A 2 -15.94 -6.08 -3.28
C SER A 2 -16.82 -7.27 -2.91
N ALA A 3 -18.00 -7.35 -3.52
CA ALA A 3 -18.94 -8.47 -3.36
C ALA A 3 -18.93 -9.33 -4.64
N ILE A 4 -18.27 -10.48 -4.59
CA ILE A 4 -18.09 -11.38 -5.74
C ILE A 4 -19.17 -12.49 -5.77
N PRO A 5 -19.57 -12.99 -6.96
CA PRO A 5 -20.47 -14.14 -7.08
C PRO A 5 -19.85 -15.43 -6.52
N GLU A 6 -20.69 -16.39 -6.12
CA GLU A 6 -20.24 -17.68 -5.61
C GLU A 6 -19.29 -18.43 -6.57
N ALA A 7 -19.55 -18.35 -7.88
CA ALA A 7 -18.70 -18.98 -8.89
C ALA A 7 -17.25 -18.45 -8.84
N GLN A 8 -17.06 -17.15 -8.59
CA GLN A 8 -15.73 -16.56 -8.44
C GLN A 8 -15.10 -16.91 -7.09
N ALA A 9 -15.90 -16.92 -6.02
CA ALA A 9 -15.42 -17.29 -4.68
C ALA A 9 -14.88 -18.73 -4.64
N LYS A 10 -15.46 -19.65 -5.42
CA LYS A 10 -14.98 -21.04 -5.55
C LYS A 10 -13.64 -21.18 -6.28
N MET A 11 -13.20 -20.16 -7.03
CA MET A 11 -11.90 -20.16 -7.71
C MET A 11 -10.75 -19.64 -6.82
N LEU A 12 -11.06 -19.09 -5.65
CA LEU A 12 -10.05 -18.56 -4.74
C LEU A 12 -9.29 -19.71 -4.06
N ASN A 13 -7.96 -19.57 -3.94
CA ASN A 13 -7.13 -20.51 -3.21
C ASN A 13 -7.56 -20.62 -1.74
N ASN A 14 -7.91 -19.48 -1.13
CA ASN A 14 -8.42 -19.40 0.23
C ASN A 14 -9.93 -19.09 0.20
N LYS A 15 -10.69 -19.77 1.05
CA LYS A 15 -12.11 -19.47 1.21
C LYS A 15 -12.31 -18.09 1.81
N THR A 16 -13.39 -17.43 1.43
CA THR A 16 -13.78 -16.13 2.00
C THR A 16 -15.21 -16.18 2.51
N MET A 17 -15.56 -15.26 3.41
CA MET A 17 -16.87 -15.21 4.02
C MET A 17 -17.96 -14.93 2.98
N ARG A 18 -19.10 -15.60 3.16
CA ARG A 18 -20.35 -15.20 2.52
C ARG A 18 -20.85 -13.94 3.21
N ILE A 19 -21.30 -12.96 2.44
CA ILE A 19 -21.94 -11.76 2.99
C ILE A 19 -23.36 -12.15 3.45
N PRO A 20 -23.74 -11.93 4.72
CA PRO A 20 -25.06 -12.25 5.23
C PRO A 20 -26.19 -11.56 4.43
N ASP A 21 -27.37 -12.17 4.43
CA ASP A 21 -28.63 -11.57 3.93
C ASP A 21 -28.70 -11.18 2.45
N LEU A 22 -27.65 -11.46 1.66
CA LEU A 22 -27.68 -11.22 0.22
C LEU A 22 -28.26 -12.40 -0.55
N SER A 23 -29.19 -12.09 -1.47
CA SER A 23 -29.74 -12.99 -2.48
C SER A 23 -29.66 -12.31 -3.87
N PRO A 24 -28.99 -12.91 -4.87
CA PRO A 24 -28.24 -14.16 -4.79
C PRO A 24 -27.02 -14.04 -3.85
N ALA A 25 -26.47 -15.18 -3.43
CA ALA A 25 -25.33 -15.24 -2.52
C ALA A 25 -24.11 -14.50 -3.10
N LYS A 26 -23.48 -13.64 -2.28
CA LYS A 26 -22.23 -12.95 -2.60
C LYS A 26 -21.21 -13.15 -1.49
N TYR A 27 -19.95 -12.98 -1.84
CA TYR A 27 -18.79 -13.25 -0.99
C TYR A 27 -17.88 -12.02 -0.95
N ALA A 28 -17.25 -11.76 0.21
CA ALA A 28 -16.37 -10.61 0.35
C ALA A 28 -14.98 -10.93 -0.22
N ALA A 29 -14.40 -10.05 -1.04
CA ALA A 29 -13.01 -10.15 -1.45
C ALA A 29 -12.46 -8.77 -1.80
N GLY A 30 -11.16 -8.55 -1.66
CA GLY A 30 -10.47 -7.33 -2.11
C GLY A 30 -9.29 -7.67 -3.01
N LEU A 31 -8.84 -6.74 -3.84
CA LEU A 31 -7.53 -6.86 -4.48
C LEU A 31 -6.49 -6.20 -3.57
N ASP A 32 -5.35 -6.85 -3.39
CA ASP A 32 -4.34 -6.39 -2.43
C ASP A 32 -3.78 -5.01 -2.77
N VAL A 33 -3.68 -4.63 -4.05
CA VAL A 33 -3.26 -3.27 -4.47
C VAL A 33 -4.07 -2.15 -3.79
N PHE A 34 -5.37 -2.34 -3.54
CA PHE A 34 -6.17 -1.33 -2.86
C PHE A 34 -5.88 -1.27 -1.36
N HIS A 35 -5.52 -2.39 -0.75
CA HIS A 35 -5.05 -2.41 0.64
C HIS A 35 -3.67 -1.75 0.76
N GLN A 36 -2.75 -2.07 -0.15
CA GLN A 36 -1.42 -1.44 -0.23
C GLN A 36 -1.53 0.08 -0.38
N LEU A 37 -2.40 0.58 -1.27
CA LEU A 37 -2.65 2.01 -1.43
C LEU A 37 -3.31 2.64 -0.20
N HIS A 38 -4.21 1.92 0.47
CA HIS A 38 -4.79 2.37 1.74
C HIS A 38 -3.73 2.51 2.84
N CYS A 39 -2.85 1.53 3.00
CA CYS A 39 -1.72 1.57 3.93
C CYS A 39 -0.76 2.72 3.61
N LEU A 40 -0.41 2.91 2.34
CA LEU A 40 0.44 4.02 1.92
C LEU A 40 -0.20 5.38 2.26
N ASN A 41 -1.51 5.52 2.04
CA ASN A 41 -2.23 6.73 2.43
C ASN A 41 -2.29 6.93 3.95
N PHE A 42 -2.39 5.86 4.73
CA PHE A 42 -2.29 5.92 6.19
C PHE A 42 -0.92 6.45 6.62
N VAL A 43 0.17 5.90 6.08
CA VAL A 43 1.54 6.39 6.33
C VAL A 43 1.68 7.86 5.92
N ARG A 44 1.22 8.22 4.73
CA ARG A 44 1.23 9.61 4.24
C ARG A 44 0.51 10.56 5.22
N LYS A 45 -0.67 10.20 5.71
CA LYS A 45 -1.41 11.02 6.68
C LYS A 45 -0.70 11.10 8.04
N ALA A 46 -0.08 10.01 8.49
CA ALA A 46 0.65 9.96 9.76
C ALA A 46 1.90 10.86 9.76
N LEU A 47 2.51 11.09 8.59
CA LEU A 47 3.66 11.98 8.43
C LEU A 47 3.30 13.48 8.49
N TYR A 48 2.02 13.84 8.30
CA TYR A 48 1.54 15.22 8.31
C TYR A 48 0.38 15.44 9.30
N PRO A 49 0.59 15.18 10.61
CA PRO A 49 -0.48 15.20 11.60
C PRO A 49 -1.17 16.57 11.70
N GLU A 50 -0.42 17.67 11.55
CA GLU A 50 -0.95 19.03 11.65
C GLU A 50 -1.88 19.41 10.50
N HIS A 51 -1.62 18.87 9.30
CA HIS A 51 -2.47 19.06 8.13
C HIS A 51 -3.74 18.20 8.19
N TYR A 52 -3.70 17.07 8.88
CA TYR A 52 -4.80 16.09 8.97
C TYR A 52 -5.48 16.04 10.36
N ASN A 53 -5.48 17.16 11.11
CA ASN A 53 -6.10 17.22 12.45
C ASN A 53 -7.65 17.06 12.45
N ASP A 54 -8.11 16.12 13.30
CA ASP A 54 -9.37 15.95 14.05
C ASP A 54 -10.77 15.69 13.44
N SER A 55 -11.01 15.74 12.13
CA SER A 55 -12.26 15.18 11.56
C SER A 55 -12.06 13.88 10.78
N ASP A 56 -10.84 13.63 10.31
CA ASP A 56 -10.45 12.47 9.50
C ASP A 56 -9.83 11.33 10.32
N ARG A 57 -9.79 11.48 11.66
CA ARG A 57 -8.97 10.71 12.59
C ARG A 57 -9.63 9.50 13.24
N HIS A 58 -10.51 8.79 12.55
CA HIS A 58 -11.14 7.60 13.16
C HIS A 58 -10.17 6.45 13.47
N HIS A 59 -8.87 6.49 13.14
CA HIS A 59 -7.94 5.36 13.39
C HIS A 59 -6.45 5.69 13.72
N ALA A 60 -6.08 6.86 14.23
CA ALA A 60 -4.66 7.09 14.59
C ALA A 60 -4.48 7.88 15.89
N HIS A 61 -4.01 7.19 16.93
CA HIS A 61 -3.53 7.78 18.18
C HIS A 61 -2.09 8.29 18.02
N ALA A 62 -1.82 9.38 18.76
CA ALA A 62 -0.52 9.90 19.22
C ALA A 62 0.18 11.01 18.41
N THR A 63 -0.05 12.24 18.88
CA THR A 63 0.93 13.25 19.34
C THR A 63 2.31 13.33 18.67
N THR A 64 2.61 14.46 18.02
CA THR A 64 3.61 15.45 18.48
C THR A 64 3.64 16.65 17.52
N SER A 65 3.79 17.84 18.10
CA SER A 65 3.71 19.12 17.44
C SER A 65 5.04 19.52 16.78
N ILE A 66 5.00 20.00 15.54
CA ILE A 66 6.15 20.63 14.87
C ILE A 66 5.87 22.14 14.73
N PRO A 67 6.80 23.05 15.11
CA PRO A 67 6.56 24.50 15.08
C PRO A 67 6.54 25.09 13.65
N PRO A 68 6.04 26.33 13.47
CA PRO A 68 5.91 26.96 12.16
C PRO A 68 7.26 27.44 11.62
N GLN A 69 7.56 27.08 10.38
CA GLN A 69 8.80 27.48 9.69
C GLN A 69 8.67 28.87 9.04
N THR A 70 9.80 29.56 8.95
CA THR A 70 9.94 30.98 8.58
C THR A 70 9.74 31.20 7.06
N PRO A 71 9.12 32.31 6.60
CA PRO A 71 8.93 32.54 5.16
C PRO A 71 10.25 32.91 4.48
N GLY A 72 10.73 32.10 3.53
CA GLY A 72 11.85 32.44 2.64
C GLY A 72 12.92 31.38 2.44
N ASP A 73 12.79 30.19 3.03
CA ASP A 73 13.71 29.07 2.79
C ASP A 73 13.11 28.11 1.76
N LEU A 74 13.74 28.00 0.58
CA LEU A 74 13.37 27.04 -0.46
C LEU A 74 13.98 25.65 -0.21
N SER A 75 14.57 25.38 0.97
CA SER A 75 15.03 24.05 1.39
C SER A 75 13.93 23.23 2.07
N GLU A 76 12.74 23.23 1.46
CA GLU A 76 11.55 22.53 1.95
C GLU A 76 11.78 21.01 2.10
N PRO A 77 11.62 20.44 3.31
CA PRO A 77 11.41 19.01 3.50
C PRO A 77 10.13 18.50 2.80
N PHE A 78 9.25 19.40 2.36
CA PHE A 78 8.03 19.09 1.60
C PHE A 78 8.27 18.44 0.24
N ASP A 79 9.46 18.53 -0.37
CA ASP A 79 9.68 17.93 -1.69
C ASP A 79 10.08 16.45 -1.61
N HIS A 80 11.00 16.09 -0.69
CA HIS A 80 11.59 14.75 -0.72
C HIS A 80 10.60 13.65 -0.30
N LEU A 81 9.89 13.87 0.80
CA LEU A 81 8.97 12.89 1.36
C LEU A 81 7.72 12.70 0.48
N ASP A 82 7.19 13.79 -0.07
CA ASP A 82 6.00 13.73 -0.92
C ASP A 82 6.29 13.04 -2.25
N HIS A 83 7.42 13.32 -2.90
CA HIS A 83 7.76 12.58 -4.12
C HIS A 83 8.09 11.12 -3.82
N CYS A 84 8.68 10.80 -2.66
CA CYS A 84 8.90 9.40 -2.25
C CYS A 84 7.57 8.65 -2.13
N ILE A 85 6.59 9.23 -1.42
CA ILE A 85 5.25 8.65 -1.30
C ILE A 85 4.59 8.52 -2.68
N ASN A 86 4.73 9.53 -3.54
CA ASN A 86 4.18 9.46 -4.90
C ASN A 86 4.86 8.38 -5.76
N ASN A 87 6.18 8.23 -5.67
CA ASN A 87 6.93 7.20 -6.38
C ASN A 87 6.47 5.80 -5.96
N VAL A 88 6.29 5.56 -4.66
CA VAL A 88 5.73 4.29 -4.17
C VAL A 88 4.30 4.09 -4.66
N ARG A 89 3.45 5.12 -4.62
CA ARG A 89 2.08 5.05 -5.14
C ARG A 89 2.06 4.64 -6.62
N GLU A 90 2.90 5.28 -7.44
CA GLU A 90 3.02 4.97 -8.86
C GLU A 90 3.53 3.55 -9.08
N ALA A 91 4.53 3.12 -8.33
CA ALA A 91 5.05 1.75 -8.38
C ALA A 91 3.96 0.72 -8.06
N LEU A 92 3.16 0.95 -7.00
CA LEU A 92 2.02 0.09 -6.62
C LEU A 92 0.95 0.05 -7.71
N MET A 93 0.65 1.18 -8.36
CA MET A 93 -0.33 1.23 -9.44
C MET A 93 0.18 0.56 -10.73
N CYS A 94 1.46 0.69 -11.04
CA CYS A 94 2.07 0.06 -12.22
C CYS A 94 2.31 -1.44 -12.03
N ASN A 95 2.48 -1.89 -10.79
CA ASN A 95 2.72 -3.28 -10.41
C ASN A 95 1.60 -3.78 -9.50
N ALA A 96 0.36 -3.49 -9.88
CA ALA A 96 -0.81 -3.78 -9.07
C ALA A 96 -0.89 -5.27 -8.70
N ASP A 97 -0.84 -5.55 -7.40
CA ASP A 97 -1.08 -6.89 -6.89
C ASP A 97 -2.58 -7.22 -6.95
N LEU A 98 -2.94 -8.15 -7.82
CA LEU A 98 -4.30 -8.62 -8.04
C LEU A 98 -4.67 -9.83 -7.16
N THR A 99 -3.80 -10.21 -6.23
CA THR A 99 -4.05 -11.32 -5.30
C THR A 99 -5.31 -11.01 -4.48
N PRO A 100 -6.31 -11.92 -4.46
CA PRO A 100 -7.52 -11.70 -3.68
C PRO A 100 -7.25 -11.79 -2.17
N VAL A 101 -7.42 -10.67 -1.48
CA VAL A 101 -7.54 -10.61 -0.02
C VAL A 101 -8.90 -11.18 0.38
N VAL A 102 -8.88 -12.18 1.26
CA VAL A 102 -10.08 -12.88 1.73
C VAL A 102 -10.44 -12.43 3.13
N VAL A 103 -11.71 -12.58 3.49
CA VAL A 103 -12.20 -12.30 4.84
C VAL A 103 -12.64 -13.62 5.47
N GLN A 104 -12.11 -13.96 6.64
CA GLN A 104 -12.42 -15.20 7.32
C GLN A 104 -12.86 -14.94 8.76
N TRP A 105 -13.65 -15.87 9.31
CA TRP A 105 -14.07 -15.81 10.71
C TRP A 105 -12.95 -16.33 11.59
N ASP A 106 -12.58 -15.54 12.60
CA ASP A 106 -11.69 -15.96 13.67
C ASP A 106 -12.53 -16.39 14.88
N PRO A 107 -12.44 -17.67 15.32
CA PRO A 107 -13.19 -18.16 16.46
C PRO A 107 -12.73 -17.58 17.81
N ASP A 108 -11.48 -17.13 17.94
CA ASP A 108 -10.96 -16.66 19.22
C ASP A 108 -11.46 -15.25 19.55
N THR A 109 -11.51 -14.41 18.53
CA THR A 109 -11.96 -13.00 18.61
C THR A 109 -13.44 -12.83 18.29
N GLN A 110 -14.11 -13.87 17.76
CA GLN A 110 -15.50 -13.84 17.30
C GLN A 110 -15.74 -12.71 16.28
N TRP A 111 -14.81 -12.53 15.35
CA TRP A 111 -14.87 -11.46 14.37
C TRP A 111 -14.30 -11.87 13.00
N HIS A 112 -14.69 -11.14 11.97
CA HIS A 112 -14.22 -11.35 10.60
C HIS A 112 -12.97 -10.51 10.31
N TYR A 113 -11.87 -11.15 9.92
CA TYR A 113 -10.61 -10.47 9.58
C TYR A 113 -10.24 -10.64 8.12
N ALA A 114 -9.69 -9.58 7.54
CA ALA A 114 -9.05 -9.63 6.25
C ALA A 114 -7.67 -10.29 6.40
N HIS A 115 -7.44 -11.36 5.63
CA HIS A 115 -6.15 -12.04 5.57
C HIS A 115 -5.31 -11.43 4.46
N LEU A 116 -4.23 -10.76 4.87
CA LEU A 116 -3.21 -10.21 4.00
C LEU A 116 -2.04 -11.20 3.81
N ASP A 117 -1.98 -12.22 4.65
CA ASP A 117 -1.06 -13.35 4.60
C ASP A 117 -1.52 -14.41 3.57
N VAL A 118 -1.81 -13.95 2.36
CA VAL A 118 -2.23 -14.81 1.24
C VAL A 118 -1.04 -15.12 0.33
N VAL A 119 -1.17 -16.12 -0.53
CA VAL A 119 -0.11 -16.46 -1.49
C VAL A 119 -0.14 -15.45 -2.64
N HIS A 120 0.94 -14.69 -2.80
CA HIS A 120 1.12 -13.71 -3.87
C HIS A 120 1.90 -14.30 -5.04
N THR A 121 1.77 -13.68 -6.21
CA THR A 121 2.65 -13.94 -7.36
C THR A 121 3.72 -12.86 -7.42
N CYS A 122 4.97 -13.23 -7.13
CA CYS A 122 6.10 -12.30 -7.12
C CYS A 122 6.89 -12.32 -8.43
N LYS A 123 7.65 -11.25 -8.66
CA LYS A 123 8.72 -11.24 -9.67
C LYS A 123 9.91 -12.06 -9.15
N ASP A 124 10.71 -12.57 -10.08
CA ASP A 124 11.96 -13.26 -9.75
C ASP A 124 12.97 -12.26 -9.15
N TRP A 125 13.16 -12.33 -7.84
CA TRP A 125 14.01 -11.40 -7.12
C TRP A 125 15.50 -11.68 -7.32
N ASP A 126 15.88 -12.94 -7.48
CA ASP A 126 17.27 -13.33 -7.71
C ASP A 126 17.72 -12.84 -9.09
N ALA A 127 16.85 -12.94 -10.10
CA ALA A 127 17.12 -12.37 -11.42
C ALA A 127 17.27 -10.82 -11.37
N ILE A 128 16.41 -10.14 -10.61
CA ILE A 128 16.48 -8.67 -10.42
C ILE A 128 17.80 -8.28 -9.74
N GLN A 129 18.15 -8.95 -8.64
CA GLN A 129 19.38 -8.66 -7.91
C GLN A 129 20.63 -9.01 -8.73
N GLY A 130 20.63 -10.15 -9.42
CA GLY A 130 21.72 -10.57 -10.31
C GLY A 130 21.99 -9.52 -11.38
N TRP A 131 20.94 -9.05 -12.07
CA TRP A 131 21.10 -7.98 -13.05
C TRP A 131 21.69 -6.70 -12.44
N ALA A 132 21.21 -6.29 -11.25
CA ALA A 132 21.69 -5.07 -10.59
C ALA A 132 23.16 -5.15 -10.18
N VAL A 133 23.61 -6.32 -9.69
CA VAL A 133 25.01 -6.56 -9.32
C VAL A 133 25.91 -6.57 -10.56
N ASP A 134 25.50 -7.28 -11.62
CA ASP A 134 26.27 -7.40 -12.86
C ASP A 134 26.45 -6.04 -13.57
N HIS A 135 25.56 -5.09 -13.33
CA HIS A 135 25.55 -3.75 -13.95
C HIS A 135 25.83 -2.63 -12.93
N ALA A 136 26.39 -2.96 -11.77
CA ALA A 136 26.71 -1.96 -10.75
C ALA A 136 27.70 -0.91 -11.29
N MET A 137 27.42 0.37 -11.01
CA MET A 137 28.36 1.44 -11.32
C MET A 137 29.62 1.26 -10.49
N THR A 138 30.74 1.05 -11.16
CA THR A 138 32.06 0.89 -10.52
C THR A 138 32.82 2.22 -10.37
N GLN A 139 32.29 3.29 -10.95
CA GLN A 139 32.87 4.64 -10.94
C GLN A 139 31.76 5.65 -10.68
N GLU A 140 32.07 6.70 -9.91
CA GLU A 140 31.16 7.81 -9.68
C GLU A 140 30.99 8.64 -10.94
N ALA A 141 29.74 8.99 -11.27
CA ALA A 141 29.43 9.89 -12.36
C ALA A 141 29.46 11.34 -11.88
N ASP A 142 30.16 12.21 -12.61
CA ASP A 142 30.07 13.65 -12.42
C ASP A 142 28.75 14.18 -12.97
N LEU A 143 27.74 14.25 -12.11
CA LEU A 143 26.38 14.67 -12.47
C LEU A 143 26.27 16.16 -12.88
N SER A 144 27.36 16.93 -12.79
CA SER A 144 27.39 18.32 -13.28
C SER A 144 27.65 18.43 -14.79
N LYS A 145 28.06 17.32 -15.43
CA LYS A 145 28.41 17.29 -16.85
C LYS A 145 27.28 16.61 -17.64
N HIS A 146 26.63 17.39 -18.50
CA HIS A 146 25.70 16.86 -19.49
C HIS A 146 26.47 16.35 -20.71
N VAL A 147 26.14 15.14 -21.15
CA VAL A 147 26.64 14.54 -22.39
C VAL A 147 25.41 14.15 -23.22
N GLU A 148 25.37 14.59 -24.47
CA GLU A 148 24.28 14.33 -25.43
C GLU A 148 24.25 12.87 -25.92
#